data_AF-A0A3P8WWD8-F1
#
_entry.id   AF-A0A3P8WWD8-F1
#
_cell.length_a   1.000
_cell.length_b   1.000
_cell.length_c   1.000
_cell.angle_alpha   90.00
_cell.angle_beta   90.00
_cell.angle_gamma   90.00
#
_symmetry.space_group_name_H-M   'P 1'
#
loop_
_entity.id
_entity.type
_entity.pdbx_description
1 polymer ?
#
loop_
_entity_poly.entity_id
_entity_poly.type
_entity_poly.pdbx_seq_one_letter_code
_entity_poly.pdbx_strand_id
1 'polypeptide(L)'
;MAKATILLASLLVVGNVSFIQASFSPTVIVDMAKIVLDNYCSPEKLKGMKEAIEAASSNTEILKIPDGESLARVLSSGVATTVSDPRLSVSYEPNYVPEVPPKMPPLPPEQLVDVLKHSIKLEVLEGNTGYLRIDHILGEDVAEKVGSLLVDLVWNKILPTSALIFDLRHTGSGDISGLSYIVSYFTAAESVAHIDSIYDRATDTTTKVFTLSTLMGERYSVTKPLIVLTSKNTRGVAEDVAYCLQSLKRAIIIGEKTAGGSVKVNKFKVGDTDFYITVPTAKSTSPITGSTWEITGVTPDVEVSAEEALAAAINVVKFHTQVPAIIEGSADLIAANYAFENVGTSVAEGLKGLLTKGQYSTVVSQNSLETKLSADLQTLSGDKSLKTTTSTPPLPPMNYSPEMYVDLIKVSFHTDVFENNIGYLRFDMFGDFEEVKPLAQIIVEHVWNKVVNTKGLILDLRNNIGGPTSSISGFCSYFFDADRQIVLDKLYDRTTGTTSELKTITDLTGTRFGSTKSLLILTSGATAGAAEEFVYIMKKIGRAMIIGEKTAGTSHPAKTFRVGETDVFLSIPTIHSDTKTGPAWEGVGIVPHVPVAAEAALETAKGILNKHLARKK
;
A
#
# COMPACT_ATOMS: atom_id res chain seq x y z
N MET A 1 -35.59 -29.46 5.10
CA MET A 1 -36.14 -30.76 5.53
C MET A 1 -35.19 -31.40 6.52
N ALA A 2 -35.72 -31.76 7.69
CA ALA A 2 -35.19 -32.70 8.68
C ALA A 2 -33.74 -32.54 9.15
N LYS A 3 -33.58 -31.96 10.35
CA LYS A 3 -32.90 -32.62 11.49
C LYS A 3 -33.29 -31.90 12.78
N ALA A 4 -34.56 -32.08 13.14
CA ALA A 4 -35.01 -32.03 14.52
C ALA A 4 -34.75 -33.41 15.12
N THR A 5 -34.02 -33.49 16.24
CA THR A 5 -34.22 -34.41 17.38
C THR A 5 -32.94 -34.51 18.22
N ILE A 6 -33.15 -34.79 19.52
CA ILE A 6 -32.18 -35.15 20.58
C ILE A 6 -31.78 -33.98 21.49
N LEU A 7 -32.62 -33.67 22.48
CA LEU A 7 -32.44 -34.22 23.83
C LEU A 7 -33.73 -34.02 24.65
N LEU A 8 -34.47 -35.10 24.90
CA LEU A 8 -35.57 -35.15 25.86
C LEU A 8 -35.57 -36.54 26.49
N ALA A 9 -35.24 -36.61 27.79
CA ALA A 9 -35.83 -37.53 28.78
C ALA A 9 -34.94 -37.58 30.03
N SER A 10 -35.44 -37.06 31.15
CA SER A 10 -35.82 -37.85 32.34
C SER A 10 -35.87 -36.96 33.60
N LEU A 11 -37.07 -36.64 34.08
CA LEU A 11 -37.62 -37.15 35.35
C LEU A 11 -38.97 -36.48 35.62
N LEU A 12 -40.02 -37.30 35.63
CA LEU A 12 -41.34 -36.98 36.14
C LEU A 12 -41.38 -37.47 37.59
N VAL A 13 -41.35 -36.55 38.55
CA VAL A 13 -41.83 -36.80 39.92
C VAL A 13 -42.80 -35.66 40.24
N VAL A 14 -44.06 -36.05 40.49
CA VAL A 14 -45.15 -35.19 40.92
C VAL A 14 -44.85 -34.72 42.33
N GLY A 15 -44.72 -33.40 42.52
CA GLY A 15 -44.57 -32.78 43.83
C GLY A 15 -44.80 -31.28 43.73
N ASN A 16 -45.93 -30.82 44.29
CA ASN A 16 -46.32 -29.43 44.57
C ASN A 16 -45.71 -28.35 43.67
N VAL A 17 -46.52 -27.85 42.74
CA VAL A 17 -46.33 -26.55 42.10
C VAL A 17 -46.37 -25.46 43.18
N SER A 18 -45.25 -25.22 43.83
CA SER A 18 -44.93 -23.89 44.30
C SER A 18 -44.56 -23.13 43.04
N PHE A 19 -45.44 -22.25 42.59
CA PHE A 19 -45.03 -21.20 41.67
C PHE A 19 -43.88 -20.47 42.36
N ILE A 20 -42.64 -20.75 41.97
CA ILE A 20 -41.51 -19.90 42.32
C ILE A 20 -41.83 -18.59 41.63
N GLN A 21 -42.35 -17.66 42.43
CA GLN A 21 -42.54 -16.27 42.05
C GLN A 21 -41.19 -15.81 41.50
N ALA A 22 -41.18 -15.19 40.30
CA ALA A 22 -39.95 -14.66 39.73
C ALA A 22 -39.25 -13.80 40.81
N SER A 23 -37.99 -14.08 41.12
CA SER A 23 -37.23 -13.32 42.13
C SER A 23 -37.13 -11.84 41.78
N PHE A 24 -37.32 -11.49 40.50
CA PHE A 24 -37.24 -10.15 39.96
C PHE A 24 -38.43 -9.86 39.04
N SER A 25 -38.91 -8.61 39.07
CA SER A 25 -40.01 -8.17 38.20
C SER A 25 -39.57 -8.17 36.72
N PRO A 26 -40.42 -8.64 35.77
CA PRO A 26 -40.17 -8.50 34.34
C PRO A 26 -39.92 -7.04 33.90
N THR A 27 -40.41 -6.07 34.67
CA THR A 27 -40.19 -4.64 34.40
C THR A 27 -38.72 -4.25 34.39
N VAL A 28 -37.85 -4.96 35.12
CA VAL A 28 -36.39 -4.70 35.14
C VAL A 28 -35.79 -4.83 33.74
N ILE A 29 -36.24 -5.82 32.96
CA ILE A 29 -35.78 -6.04 31.58
C ILE A 29 -36.23 -4.89 30.68
N VAL A 30 -37.48 -4.44 30.84
CA VAL A 30 -38.06 -3.31 30.09
C VAL A 30 -37.38 -1.99 30.44
N ASP A 31 -37.05 -1.77 31.71
CA ASP A 31 -36.39 -0.54 32.17
C ASP A 31 -34.93 -0.48 31.69
N MET A 32 -34.19 -1.60 31.76
CA MET A 32 -32.85 -1.72 31.15
C MET A 32 -32.88 -1.42 29.66
N ALA A 33 -33.83 -2.02 28.96
CA ALA A 33 -34.03 -1.84 27.53
C ALA A 33 -34.28 -0.38 27.15
N LYS A 34 -35.12 0.31 27.92
CA LYS A 34 -35.36 1.74 27.74
C LYS A 34 -34.06 2.55 27.90
N ILE A 35 -33.26 2.24 28.92
CA ILE A 35 -31.95 2.89 29.11
C ILE A 35 -31.05 2.69 27.88
N VAL A 36 -30.98 1.48 27.30
CA VAL A 36 -30.19 1.24 26.08
C VAL A 36 -30.72 2.06 24.90
N LEU A 37 -32.03 2.02 24.64
CA LEU A 37 -32.66 2.74 23.52
C LEU A 37 -32.43 4.25 23.61
N ASP A 38 -32.48 4.80 24.83
CA ASP A 38 -32.35 6.23 25.06
C ASP A 38 -30.89 6.71 25.05
N ASN A 39 -29.92 5.84 25.39
CA ASN A 39 -28.54 6.27 25.67
C ASN A 39 -27.45 5.62 24.80
N TYR A 40 -27.73 4.58 24.03
CA TYR A 40 -26.70 3.92 23.22
C TYR A 40 -26.27 4.74 22.00
N CYS A 41 -24.95 4.94 21.86
CA CYS A 41 -24.34 5.84 20.87
C CYS A 41 -24.50 5.42 19.39
N SER A 42 -25.04 4.23 19.12
CA SER A 42 -25.29 3.73 17.76
C SER A 42 -26.72 3.22 17.60
N PRO A 43 -27.74 4.10 17.65
CA PRO A 43 -29.14 3.70 17.58
C PRO A 43 -29.47 2.89 16.31
N GLU A 44 -28.73 3.09 15.21
CA GLU A 44 -28.84 2.32 13.98
C GLU A 44 -28.59 0.82 14.15
N LYS A 45 -27.80 0.43 15.17
CA LYS A 45 -27.53 -0.98 15.51
C LYS A 45 -28.59 -1.61 16.41
N LEU A 46 -29.60 -0.85 16.85
CA LEU A 46 -30.67 -1.34 17.73
C LEU A 46 -31.88 -1.89 16.97
N LYS A 47 -31.76 -2.12 15.65
CA LYS A 47 -32.82 -2.78 14.88
C LYS A 47 -33.03 -4.21 15.40
N GLY A 48 -34.27 -4.59 15.70
CA GLY A 48 -34.58 -5.89 16.31
C GLY A 48 -34.49 -5.91 17.84
N MET A 49 -34.01 -4.81 18.46
CA MET A 49 -33.87 -4.75 19.92
C MET A 49 -35.23 -4.79 20.61
N LYS A 50 -36.24 -4.07 20.10
CA LYS A 50 -37.60 -4.07 20.69
C LYS A 50 -38.19 -5.48 20.74
N GLU A 51 -38.07 -6.23 19.65
CA GLU A 51 -38.52 -7.61 19.53
C GLU A 51 -37.76 -8.54 20.48
N ALA A 52 -36.43 -8.35 20.61
CA ALA A 52 -35.60 -9.09 21.56
C ALA A 52 -35.99 -8.80 23.03
N ILE A 53 -36.37 -7.56 23.34
CA ILE A 53 -36.83 -7.13 24.68
C ILE A 53 -38.18 -7.79 25.00
N GLU A 54 -39.13 -7.79 24.07
CA GLU A 54 -40.43 -8.44 24.23
C GLU A 54 -40.29 -9.95 24.44
N ALA A 55 -39.42 -10.59 23.64
CA ALA A 55 -39.10 -12.01 23.77
C ALA A 55 -38.42 -12.33 25.12
N ALA A 56 -37.47 -11.51 25.56
CA ALA A 56 -36.78 -11.70 26.85
C ALA A 56 -37.73 -11.50 28.05
N SER A 57 -38.63 -10.52 27.98
CA SER A 57 -39.58 -10.19 29.05
C SER A 57 -40.64 -11.26 29.29
N SER A 58 -40.87 -12.13 28.28
CA SER A 58 -41.80 -13.25 28.33
C SER A 58 -41.12 -14.62 28.41
N ASN A 59 -39.78 -14.67 28.43
CA ASN A 59 -39.02 -15.90 28.45
C ASN A 59 -39.04 -16.54 29.85
N THR A 60 -39.72 -17.68 29.97
CA THR A 60 -39.89 -18.39 31.24
C THR A 60 -38.60 -18.88 31.86
N GLU A 61 -37.52 -19.07 31.09
CA GLU A 61 -36.22 -19.47 31.62
C GLU A 61 -35.49 -18.28 32.26
N ILE A 62 -35.61 -17.08 31.67
CA ILE A 62 -35.06 -15.84 32.26
C ILE A 62 -35.80 -15.50 33.55
N LEU A 63 -37.14 -15.63 33.55
CA LEU A 63 -37.99 -15.31 34.70
C LEU A 63 -37.81 -16.26 35.90
N LYS A 64 -37.21 -17.45 35.70
CA LYS A 64 -36.91 -18.42 36.76
C LYS A 64 -35.52 -18.25 37.38
N ILE A 65 -34.70 -17.32 36.89
CA ILE A 65 -33.35 -17.12 37.43
C ILE A 65 -33.45 -16.63 38.88
N PRO A 66 -32.85 -17.33 39.85
CA PRO A 66 -33.15 -17.09 41.26
C PRO A 66 -32.36 -15.92 41.86
N ASP A 67 -31.24 -15.52 41.26
CA ASP A 67 -30.30 -14.53 41.81
C ASP A 67 -29.89 -13.45 40.80
N GLY A 68 -29.52 -12.28 41.32
CA GLY A 68 -29.26 -11.09 40.51
C GLY A 68 -27.99 -11.18 39.66
N GLU A 69 -26.94 -11.83 40.16
CA GLU A 69 -25.68 -12.01 39.42
C GLU A 69 -25.88 -12.88 38.18
N SER A 70 -26.60 -13.99 38.33
CA SER A 70 -26.95 -14.88 37.22
C SER A 70 -27.85 -14.18 36.21
N LEU A 71 -28.82 -13.38 36.66
CA LEU A 71 -29.67 -12.60 35.76
C LEU A 71 -28.85 -11.57 34.97
N ALA A 72 -27.97 -10.82 35.64
CA ALA A 72 -27.08 -9.86 35.00
C ALA A 72 -26.16 -10.51 33.96
N ARG A 73 -25.63 -11.70 34.23
CA ARG A 73 -24.80 -12.47 33.30
C ARG A 73 -25.57 -12.90 32.05
N VAL A 74 -26.78 -13.44 32.23
CA VAL A 74 -27.65 -13.86 31.13
C VAL A 74 -28.06 -12.66 30.28
N LEU A 75 -28.47 -11.55 30.90
CA LEU A 75 -28.85 -10.34 30.18
C LEU A 75 -27.66 -9.70 29.45
N SER A 76 -26.47 -9.68 30.06
CA SER A 76 -25.24 -9.23 29.38
C SER A 76 -24.93 -10.06 28.15
N SER A 77 -25.02 -11.40 28.25
CA SER A 77 -24.80 -12.28 27.09
C SER A 77 -25.87 -12.09 26.00
N GLY A 78 -27.12 -11.90 26.40
CA GLY A 78 -28.23 -11.63 25.47
C GLY A 78 -27.98 -10.34 24.68
N VAL A 79 -27.70 -9.25 25.39
CA VAL A 79 -27.45 -7.94 24.79
C VAL A 79 -26.19 -7.93 23.92
N ALA A 80 -25.10 -8.57 24.37
CA ALA A 80 -23.89 -8.73 23.58
C ALA A 80 -24.15 -9.48 22.26
N THR A 81 -25.00 -10.51 22.27
CA THR A 81 -25.35 -11.28 21.07
C THR A 81 -26.25 -10.47 20.12
N THR A 82 -27.17 -9.67 20.65
CA THR A 82 -28.11 -8.86 19.84
C THR A 82 -27.44 -7.64 19.20
N VAL A 83 -26.58 -6.93 19.95
CA VAL A 83 -25.98 -5.66 19.51
C VAL A 83 -24.57 -5.84 18.95
N SER A 84 -23.89 -6.93 19.32
CA SER A 84 -22.48 -7.17 18.99
C SER A 84 -21.55 -6.02 19.45
N ASP A 85 -21.84 -5.42 20.60
CA ASP A 85 -20.99 -4.41 21.24
C ASP A 85 -20.57 -4.89 22.64
N PRO A 86 -19.28 -5.21 22.86
CA PRO A 86 -18.79 -5.76 24.13
C PRO A 86 -18.80 -4.74 25.28
N ARG A 87 -18.99 -3.45 25.00
CA ARG A 87 -19.03 -2.38 26.00
C ARG A 87 -20.38 -2.32 26.71
N LEU A 88 -21.42 -2.83 26.07
CA LEU A 88 -22.77 -2.86 26.60
C LEU A 88 -22.93 -4.07 27.53
N SER A 89 -23.07 -3.82 28.83
CA SER A 89 -23.12 -4.89 29.83
C SER A 89 -24.07 -4.57 30.98
N VAL A 90 -24.60 -5.62 31.61
CA VAL A 90 -25.49 -5.58 32.77
C VAL A 90 -24.76 -6.13 33.99
N SER A 91 -24.95 -5.49 35.13
CA SER A 91 -24.29 -5.81 36.40
C SER A 91 -25.30 -5.75 37.54
N TYR A 92 -25.07 -6.53 38.59
CA TYR A 92 -25.85 -6.52 39.83
C TYR A 92 -24.92 -6.11 40.97
N GLU A 93 -25.14 -4.92 41.55
CA GLU A 93 -24.20 -4.27 42.49
C GLU A 93 -24.97 -3.66 43.68
N PRO A 94 -25.39 -4.48 44.66
CA PRO A 94 -26.25 -4.05 45.78
C PRO A 94 -25.60 -3.08 46.76
N ASN A 95 -24.26 -3.04 46.77
CA ASN A 95 -23.48 -2.13 47.60
C ASN A 95 -22.71 -1.11 46.77
N TYR A 96 -23.15 -0.83 45.53
CA TYR A 96 -22.48 0.15 44.69
C TYR A 96 -22.62 1.55 45.29
N VAL A 97 -21.48 2.12 45.64
CA VAL A 97 -21.35 3.54 45.94
C VAL A 97 -20.63 4.15 44.74
N PRO A 98 -21.26 5.07 43.99
CA PRO A 98 -20.57 5.78 42.92
C PRO A 98 -19.29 6.41 43.47
N GLU A 99 -18.17 6.17 42.81
CA GLU A 99 -16.96 6.91 43.12
C GLU A 99 -17.22 8.39 42.84
N VAL A 100 -17.29 9.19 43.90
CA VAL A 100 -17.31 10.63 43.80
C VAL A 100 -15.85 11.05 43.81
N PRO A 101 -15.30 11.60 42.71
CA PRO A 101 -13.93 12.08 42.70
C PRO A 101 -13.75 13.07 43.86
N PRO A 102 -12.71 12.92 44.68
CA PRO A 102 -12.48 13.84 45.78
C PRO A 102 -12.37 15.25 45.21
N LYS A 103 -13.19 16.18 45.71
CA LYS A 103 -13.05 17.60 45.41
C LYS A 103 -11.75 18.08 46.05
N MET A 104 -10.65 18.01 45.31
CA MET A 104 -9.39 18.57 45.76
C MET A 104 -9.46 20.10 45.69
N PRO A 105 -8.94 20.81 46.70
CA PRO A 105 -8.74 22.26 46.56
C PRO A 105 -7.81 22.54 45.36
N PRO A 106 -7.91 23.71 44.73
CA PRO A 106 -6.99 24.10 43.66
C PRO A 106 -5.55 23.94 44.15
N LEU A 107 -4.74 23.19 43.40
CA LEU A 107 -3.32 23.04 43.74
C LEU A 107 -2.61 24.38 43.58
N PRO A 108 -1.76 24.79 44.55
CA PRO A 108 -0.86 25.91 44.36
C PRO A 108 0.02 25.72 43.11
N PRO A 109 0.45 26.80 42.44
CA PRO A 109 1.30 26.71 41.26
C PRO A 109 2.52 25.81 41.44
N GLU A 110 3.21 25.84 42.60
CA GLU A 110 4.36 24.98 42.84
C GLU A 110 4.04 23.47 42.85
N GLN A 111 2.89 23.09 43.41
CA GLN A 111 2.47 21.68 43.46
C GLN A 111 2.03 21.18 42.08
N LEU A 112 1.43 22.07 41.29
CA LEU A 112 1.04 21.79 39.92
C LEU A 112 2.27 21.56 39.03
N VAL A 113 3.34 22.34 39.24
CA VAL A 113 4.64 22.10 38.59
C VAL A 113 5.19 20.71 38.93
N ASP A 114 5.11 20.31 40.20
CA ASP A 114 5.65 19.01 40.62
C ASP A 114 4.82 17.83 40.08
N VAL A 115 3.50 17.96 39.97
CA VAL A 115 2.66 16.97 39.28
C VAL A 115 3.09 16.84 37.80
N LEU A 116 3.31 17.97 37.12
CA LEU A 116 3.76 17.98 35.72
C LEU A 116 5.15 17.36 35.56
N LYS A 117 6.08 17.59 36.49
CA LYS A 117 7.42 16.95 36.44
C LYS A 117 7.38 15.44 36.58
N HIS A 118 6.41 14.89 37.30
CA HIS A 118 6.29 13.43 37.49
C HIS A 118 5.48 12.77 36.35
N SER A 119 4.59 13.50 35.69
CA SER A 119 3.76 12.98 34.59
C SER A 119 4.34 13.21 33.19
N ILE A 120 5.41 14.01 33.09
CA ILE A 120 6.12 14.30 31.84
C ILE A 120 7.59 13.90 31.97
N LYS A 121 8.06 13.04 31.06
CA LYS A 121 9.50 12.78 30.89
C LYS A 121 9.99 13.44 29.61
N LEU A 122 11.09 14.18 29.73
CA LEU A 122 11.68 14.97 28.65
C LEU A 122 13.16 14.68 28.53
N GLU A 123 13.63 14.42 27.31
CA GLU A 123 15.05 14.18 27.01
C GLU A 123 15.37 14.65 25.57
N VAL A 124 16.61 15.04 25.31
CA VAL A 124 17.13 15.19 23.95
C VAL A 124 18.17 14.09 23.75
N LEU A 125 17.82 13.13 22.91
CA LEU A 125 18.62 11.96 22.58
C LEU A 125 19.76 12.33 21.61
N GLU A 126 20.69 11.40 21.44
CA GLU A 126 21.76 11.51 20.44
C GLU A 126 21.19 11.80 19.04
N GLY A 127 21.89 12.65 18.27
CA GLY A 127 21.42 13.11 16.96
C GLY A 127 20.37 14.23 17.01
N ASN A 128 20.23 14.92 18.15
CA ASN A 128 19.29 16.02 18.37
C ASN A 128 17.81 15.58 18.23
N THR A 129 17.49 14.36 18.66
CA THR A 129 16.11 13.83 18.64
C THR A 129 15.43 14.11 19.97
N GLY A 130 14.31 14.83 19.96
CA GLY A 130 13.50 15.04 21.16
C GLY A 130 12.80 13.74 21.56
N TYR A 131 12.74 13.48 22.86
CA TYR A 131 11.90 12.46 23.47
C TYR A 131 10.98 13.12 24.48
N LEU A 132 9.68 12.98 24.26
CA LEU A 132 8.65 13.51 25.14
C LEU A 132 7.67 12.39 25.50
N ARG A 133 7.55 12.07 26.78
CA ARG A 133 6.53 11.17 27.30
C ARG A 133 5.53 11.99 28.12
N ILE A 134 4.24 11.69 27.94
CA ILE A 134 3.18 12.21 28.81
C ILE A 134 2.31 11.06 29.30
N ASP A 135 1.99 11.05 30.58
CA ASP A 135 1.19 9.97 31.18
C ASP A 135 -0.31 10.32 31.25
N HIS A 136 -0.68 11.56 30.94
CA HIS A 136 -2.05 12.07 30.95
C HIS A 136 -2.26 13.17 29.90
N ILE A 137 -3.39 13.14 29.18
CA ILE A 137 -3.79 14.22 28.26
C ILE A 137 -4.54 15.31 29.04
N LEU A 138 -3.95 16.50 29.16
CA LEU A 138 -4.56 17.64 29.85
C LEU A 138 -5.73 18.21 29.05
N GLY A 139 -6.83 18.54 29.73
CA GLY A 139 -7.96 19.25 29.14
C GLY A 139 -7.69 20.76 28.98
N GLU A 140 -8.54 21.42 28.20
CA GLU A 140 -8.46 22.84 27.86
C GLU A 140 -8.34 23.74 29.10
N ASP A 141 -9.24 23.61 30.08
CA ASP A 141 -9.23 24.41 31.32
C ASP A 141 -7.91 24.34 32.10
N VAL A 142 -7.22 23.19 32.03
CA VAL A 142 -5.93 22.99 32.68
C VAL A 142 -4.83 23.56 31.80
N ALA A 143 -4.85 23.27 30.50
CA ALA A 143 -3.90 23.77 29.52
C ALA A 143 -3.85 25.31 29.49
N GLU A 144 -4.98 26.01 29.66
CA GLU A 144 -5.00 27.47 29.75
C GLU A 144 -4.27 28.01 30.99
N LYS A 145 -4.35 27.30 32.12
CA LYS A 145 -3.76 27.74 33.39
C LYS A 145 -2.26 27.45 33.48
N VAL A 146 -1.81 26.33 32.91
CA VAL A 146 -0.40 25.89 33.00
C VAL A 146 0.35 25.95 31.68
N GLY A 147 -0.29 26.40 30.60
CA GLY A 147 0.26 26.37 29.25
C GLY A 147 1.59 27.13 29.14
N SER A 148 1.71 28.30 29.77
CA SER A 148 2.93 29.11 29.69
C SER A 148 4.11 28.39 30.33
N LEU A 149 3.86 27.75 31.47
CA LEU A 149 4.84 26.93 32.17
C LEU A 149 5.24 25.70 31.33
N LEU A 150 4.29 25.03 30.68
CA LEU A 150 4.58 23.91 29.79
C LEU A 150 5.40 24.34 28.58
N VAL A 151 5.12 25.51 28.02
CA VAL A 151 5.90 26.07 26.92
C VAL A 151 7.35 26.28 27.37
N ASP A 152 7.56 26.93 28.51
CA ASP A 152 8.90 27.26 29.00
C ASP A 152 9.69 26.02 29.46
N LEU A 153 9.04 25.11 30.20
CA LEU A 153 9.72 23.96 30.82
C LEU A 153 9.87 22.76 29.89
N VAL A 154 8.96 22.59 28.93
CA VAL A 154 8.87 21.41 28.06
C VAL A 154 9.05 21.78 26.60
N TRP A 155 8.15 22.60 26.06
CA TRP A 155 8.05 22.76 24.61
C TRP A 155 9.26 23.46 23.99
N ASN A 156 9.74 24.54 24.61
CA ASN A 156 10.90 25.31 24.12
C ASN A 156 12.20 24.48 24.08
N LYS A 157 12.28 23.37 24.83
CA LYS A 157 13.41 22.43 24.79
C LYS A 157 13.29 21.40 23.67
N ILE A 158 12.05 21.03 23.31
CA ILE A 158 11.77 20.10 22.20
C ILE A 158 11.82 20.82 20.85
N LEU A 159 11.34 22.07 20.79
CA LEU A 159 11.21 22.84 19.57
C LEU A 159 12.46 22.85 18.64
N PRO A 160 13.70 23.03 19.15
CA PRO A 160 14.90 23.03 18.30
C PRO A 160 15.37 21.64 17.82
N THR A 161 14.75 20.54 18.28
CA THR A 161 15.15 19.18 17.89
C THR A 161 14.88 18.90 16.40
N SER A 162 15.62 17.96 15.80
CA SER A 162 15.48 17.60 14.38
C SER A 162 14.33 16.62 14.12
N ALA A 163 13.98 15.82 15.12
CA ALA A 163 12.88 14.85 15.12
C ALA A 163 12.31 14.71 16.54
N LEU A 164 11.05 14.25 16.66
CA LEU A 164 10.40 14.01 17.94
C LEU A 164 9.87 12.57 18.04
N ILE A 165 10.24 11.91 19.12
CA ILE A 165 9.61 10.66 19.60
C ILE A 165 8.65 11.05 20.73
N PHE A 166 7.36 10.89 20.47
CA PHE A 166 6.27 11.19 21.38
C PHE A 166 5.73 9.91 21.99
N ASP A 167 6.04 9.66 23.26
CA ASP A 167 5.80 8.39 23.93
C ASP A 167 4.47 8.39 24.68
N LEU A 168 3.52 7.62 24.14
CA LEU A 168 2.19 7.41 24.72
C LEU A 168 2.02 6.00 25.30
N ARG A 169 3.10 5.22 25.45
CA ARG A 169 3.05 3.82 25.92
C ARG A 169 2.44 3.69 27.32
N HIS A 170 2.48 4.74 28.12
CA HIS A 170 1.98 4.75 29.50
C HIS A 170 0.73 5.63 29.69
N THR A 171 0.19 6.20 28.61
CA THR A 171 -0.93 7.15 28.67
C THR A 171 -2.26 6.40 28.67
N GLY A 172 -2.83 6.21 29.85
CA GLY A 172 -4.11 5.52 30.04
C GLY A 172 -5.30 6.43 30.36
N SER A 173 -5.09 7.75 30.44
CA SER A 173 -6.09 8.71 30.88
C SER A 173 -5.94 10.06 30.18
N GLY A 174 -7.02 10.83 30.11
CA GLY A 174 -7.00 12.13 29.46
C GLY A 174 -8.38 12.75 29.29
N ASP A 175 -8.39 14.06 29.03
CA ASP A 175 -9.58 14.83 28.69
C ASP A 175 -9.62 15.11 27.18
N ILE A 176 -10.78 14.90 26.56
CA ILE A 176 -10.96 15.01 25.12
C ILE A 176 -10.77 16.42 24.59
N SER A 177 -10.99 17.45 25.41
CA SER A 177 -10.72 18.85 25.05
C SER A 177 -9.24 19.12 24.77
N GLY A 178 -8.34 18.28 25.28
CA GLY A 178 -6.89 18.35 25.01
C GLY A 178 -6.47 17.89 23.62
N LEU A 179 -7.32 17.13 22.91
CA LEU A 179 -7.01 16.57 21.59
C LEU A 179 -6.62 17.65 20.59
N SER A 180 -7.43 18.71 20.51
CA SER A 180 -7.21 19.85 19.61
C SER A 180 -5.86 20.51 19.86
N TYR A 181 -5.46 20.69 21.11
CA TYR A 181 -4.19 21.33 21.46
C TYR A 181 -3.00 20.51 20.97
N ILE A 182 -2.95 19.21 21.31
CA ILE A 182 -1.82 18.34 20.96
C ILE A 182 -1.65 18.24 19.44
N VAL A 183 -2.72 17.91 18.72
CA VAL A 183 -2.63 17.73 17.26
C VAL A 183 -2.21 19.03 16.57
N SER A 184 -2.64 20.18 17.08
CA SER A 184 -2.30 21.48 16.50
C SER A 184 -0.81 21.80 16.58
N TYR A 185 -0.07 21.44 17.63
CA TYR A 185 1.38 21.68 17.67
C TYR A 185 2.15 20.98 16.53
N PHE A 186 1.54 19.98 15.89
CA PHE A 186 2.13 19.19 14.81
C PHE A 186 1.57 19.46 13.42
N THR A 187 0.54 20.32 13.29
CA THR A 187 -0.09 20.66 11.99
C THR A 187 0.14 22.12 11.61
N ALA A 188 -0.12 22.47 10.35
CA ALA A 188 -0.02 23.85 9.86
C ALA A 188 -1.13 24.75 10.45
N ALA A 189 -0.84 26.04 10.66
CA ALA A 189 -1.80 26.98 11.25
C ALA A 189 -2.89 27.40 10.26
N GLU A 190 -2.53 27.48 8.98
CA GLU A 190 -3.35 28.01 7.89
C GLU A 190 -4.41 27.02 7.42
N SER A 191 -4.25 25.74 7.75
CA SER A 191 -5.13 24.65 7.32
C SER A 191 -5.75 23.99 8.54
N VAL A 192 -6.80 24.61 9.09
CA VAL A 192 -7.59 24.02 10.18
C VAL A 192 -8.18 22.68 9.73
N ALA A 193 -7.67 21.59 10.30
CA ALA A 193 -8.10 20.24 9.99
C ALA A 193 -9.26 19.82 10.89
N HIS A 194 -10.29 19.21 10.31
CA HIS A 194 -11.30 18.46 11.03
C HIS A 194 -10.68 17.11 11.43
N ILE A 195 -10.48 16.88 12.72
CA ILE A 195 -9.69 15.75 13.21
C ILE A 195 -10.55 14.64 13.81
N ASP A 196 -11.69 14.99 14.41
CA ASP A 196 -12.66 14.00 14.89
C ASP A 196 -14.10 14.55 14.89
N SER A 197 -15.08 13.67 14.90
CA SER A 197 -16.50 13.97 15.14
C SER A 197 -17.04 13.09 16.25
N ILE A 198 -17.41 13.71 17.38
CA ILE A 198 -17.92 13.02 18.55
C ILE A 198 -19.44 13.17 18.59
N TYR A 199 -20.15 12.05 18.41
CA TYR A 199 -21.59 12.00 18.63
C TYR A 199 -21.89 11.64 20.09
N ASP A 200 -22.65 12.47 20.79
CA ASP A 200 -23.18 12.19 22.14
C ASP A 200 -24.68 11.94 22.05
N ARG A 201 -25.10 10.74 22.45
CA ARG A 201 -26.49 10.27 22.33
C ARG A 201 -27.45 10.96 23.29
N ALA A 202 -26.98 11.35 24.47
CA ALA A 202 -27.83 11.94 25.50
C ALA A 202 -28.30 13.34 25.09
N THR A 203 -27.44 14.08 24.40
CA THR A 203 -27.76 15.39 23.81
C THR A 203 -28.27 15.31 22.37
N ASP A 204 -28.08 14.17 21.71
CA ASP A 204 -28.31 13.95 20.28
C ASP A 204 -27.55 14.96 19.41
N THR A 205 -26.30 15.25 19.77
CA THR A 205 -25.45 16.21 19.07
C THR A 205 -24.15 15.58 18.58
N THR A 206 -23.67 16.06 17.44
CA THR A 206 -22.32 15.77 16.95
C THR A 206 -21.44 17.00 17.10
N THR A 207 -20.45 16.91 17.99
CA THR A 207 -19.42 17.92 18.16
C THR A 207 -18.27 17.62 17.21
N LYS A 208 -17.97 18.55 16.31
CA LYS A 208 -16.80 18.46 15.43
C LYS A 208 -15.58 19.01 16.14
N VAL A 209 -14.49 18.25 16.12
CA VAL A 209 -13.21 18.60 16.74
C VAL A 209 -12.24 19.05 15.66
N PHE A 210 -11.66 20.23 15.82
CA PHE A 210 -10.76 20.85 14.85
C PHE A 210 -9.42 21.19 15.47
N THR A 211 -8.37 21.25 14.65
CA THR A 211 -7.11 21.89 15.07
C THR A 211 -7.33 23.39 15.29
N LEU A 212 -6.60 23.96 16.24
CA LEU A 212 -6.57 25.38 16.53
C LEU A 212 -5.70 26.11 15.51
N SER A 213 -6.05 27.35 15.15
CA SER A 213 -5.22 28.22 14.29
C SER A 213 -4.13 28.92 15.12
N THR A 214 -4.45 29.36 16.33
CA THR A 214 -3.55 30.01 17.28
C THR A 214 -3.21 29.09 18.45
N LEU A 215 -1.94 29.08 18.84
CA LEU A 215 -1.43 28.32 19.99
C LEU A 215 -0.58 29.21 20.88
N MET A 216 -0.41 28.80 22.13
CA MET A 216 0.64 29.33 22.98
C MET A 216 1.97 28.69 22.57
N GLY A 217 3.01 29.49 22.31
CA GLY A 217 4.28 28.96 21.79
C GLY A 217 4.22 28.63 20.29
N GLU A 218 5.37 28.22 19.74
CA GLU A 218 5.51 27.96 18.31
C GLU A 218 5.08 26.53 17.92
N ARG A 219 4.72 26.30 16.66
CA ARG A 219 4.45 24.93 16.15
C ARG A 219 5.77 24.21 15.89
N TYR A 220 5.79 22.89 16.03
CA TYR A 220 7.04 22.12 15.94
C TYR A 220 7.68 22.19 14.54
N SER A 221 6.97 21.66 13.57
CA SER A 221 7.23 21.67 12.13
C SER A 221 6.31 20.61 11.53
N VAL A 222 5.85 20.83 10.30
CA VAL A 222 5.09 19.83 9.54
C VAL A 222 6.00 18.86 8.76
N THR A 223 7.30 19.14 8.70
CA THR A 223 8.28 18.33 7.96
C THR A 223 9.23 17.53 8.87
N LYS A 224 9.44 17.97 10.11
CA LYS A 224 10.27 17.22 11.07
C LYS A 224 9.61 15.87 11.40
N PRO A 225 10.36 14.76 11.38
CA PRO A 225 9.82 13.45 11.73
C PRO A 225 9.14 13.46 13.10
N LEU A 226 7.94 12.88 13.16
CA LEU A 226 7.20 12.64 14.39
C LEU A 226 6.89 11.15 14.46
N ILE A 227 7.36 10.51 15.52
CA ILE A 227 7.05 9.12 15.81
C ILE A 227 6.24 9.10 17.11
N VAL A 228 5.13 8.37 17.13
CA VAL A 228 4.33 8.16 18.33
C VAL A 228 4.53 6.72 18.80
N LEU A 229 4.92 6.55 20.07
CA LEU A 229 5.06 5.22 20.67
C LEU A 229 3.77 4.79 21.34
N THR A 230 3.32 3.57 21.06
CA THR A 230 2.10 3.00 21.63
C THR A 230 2.34 1.65 22.30
N SER A 231 1.48 1.32 23.27
CA SER A 231 1.43 -0.01 23.88
C SER A 231 -0.03 -0.46 24.03
N LYS A 232 -0.25 -1.70 24.46
CA LYS A 232 -1.58 -2.19 24.88
C LYS A 232 -2.20 -1.42 26.05
N ASN A 233 -1.41 -0.60 26.76
CA ASN A 233 -1.89 0.25 27.85
C ASN A 233 -2.28 1.66 27.38
N THR A 234 -1.88 2.07 26.15
CA THR A 234 -2.32 3.32 25.56
C THR A 234 -3.84 3.26 25.38
N ARG A 235 -4.58 4.14 26.07
CA ARG A 235 -6.05 4.08 26.15
C ARG A 235 -6.70 5.46 26.14
N GLY A 236 -7.87 5.57 25.52
CA GLY A 236 -8.71 6.76 25.55
C GLY A 236 -8.20 7.85 24.62
N VAL A 237 -8.15 9.10 25.09
CA VAL A 237 -7.75 10.26 24.26
C VAL A 237 -6.35 10.10 23.65
N ALA A 238 -5.45 9.36 24.30
CA ALA A 238 -4.13 9.06 23.73
C ALA A 238 -4.21 8.20 22.45
N GLU A 239 -5.19 7.29 22.37
CA GLU A 239 -5.47 6.53 21.15
C GLU A 239 -5.98 7.46 20.06
N ASP A 240 -6.84 8.41 20.40
CA ASP A 240 -7.37 9.40 19.46
C ASP A 240 -6.27 10.32 18.90
N VAL A 241 -5.35 10.79 19.76
CA VAL A 241 -4.16 11.54 19.34
C VAL A 241 -3.33 10.74 18.33
N ALA A 242 -3.01 9.48 18.65
CA ALA A 242 -2.26 8.61 17.75
C ALA A 242 -3.01 8.38 16.44
N TYR A 243 -4.32 8.10 16.50
CA TYR A 243 -5.17 7.84 15.35
C TYR A 243 -5.30 9.04 14.42
N CYS A 244 -5.50 10.24 14.99
CA CYS A 244 -5.57 11.50 14.26
C CYS A 244 -4.25 11.78 13.53
N LEU A 245 -3.12 11.70 14.24
CA LEU A 245 -1.80 11.97 13.66
C LEU A 245 -1.41 10.93 12.59
N GLN A 246 -1.78 9.67 12.77
CA GLN A 246 -1.59 8.61 11.76
C GLN A 246 -2.47 8.86 10.52
N SER A 247 -3.75 9.18 10.71
CA SER A 247 -4.70 9.43 9.64
C SER A 247 -4.32 10.66 8.81
N LEU A 248 -3.79 11.69 9.46
CA LEU A 248 -3.24 12.89 8.82
C LEU A 248 -1.91 12.65 8.09
N LYS A 249 -1.34 11.44 8.16
CA LYS A 249 0.02 11.12 7.68
C LYS A 249 1.08 12.04 8.29
N ARG A 250 0.84 12.49 9.53
CA ARG A 250 1.75 13.37 10.26
C ARG A 250 2.72 12.59 11.13
N ALA A 251 2.29 11.48 11.73
CA ALA A 251 3.15 10.65 12.57
C ALA A 251 3.23 9.21 12.06
N ILE A 252 4.35 8.57 12.37
CA ILE A 252 4.52 7.12 12.28
C ILE A 252 4.23 6.53 13.65
N ILE A 253 3.33 5.57 13.75
CA ILE A 253 2.98 4.89 14.99
C ILE A 253 3.83 3.63 15.14
N ILE A 254 4.57 3.50 16.24
CA ILE A 254 5.50 2.38 16.49
C ILE A 254 5.23 1.77 17.87
N GLY A 255 5.10 0.45 17.93
CA GLY A 255 4.91 -0.28 19.18
C GLY A 255 3.82 -1.33 19.05
N GLU A 256 3.02 -1.50 20.11
CA GLU A 256 1.91 -2.44 20.11
C GLU A 256 0.62 -1.73 19.69
N LYS A 257 -0.34 -2.54 19.23
CA LYS A 257 -1.74 -2.13 19.07
C LYS A 257 -2.31 -1.63 20.41
N THR A 258 -3.03 -0.50 20.36
CA THR A 258 -3.57 0.14 21.58
C THR A 258 -4.76 -0.61 22.17
N ALA A 259 -5.22 -0.18 23.35
CA ALA A 259 -6.19 -0.90 24.16
C ALA A 259 -7.59 -1.07 23.54
N GLY A 260 -8.01 -0.15 22.66
CA GLY A 260 -9.37 -0.11 22.13
C GLY A 260 -10.38 0.43 23.13
N GLY A 261 -10.14 1.63 23.65
CA GLY A 261 -11.02 2.29 24.61
C GLY A 261 -12.35 2.79 24.03
N SER A 262 -12.95 3.75 24.72
CA SER A 262 -14.15 4.45 24.26
C SER A 262 -14.12 5.89 24.70
N VAL A 263 -14.72 6.78 23.90
CA VAL A 263 -14.79 8.22 24.22
C VAL A 263 -15.56 8.43 25.51
N LYS A 264 -16.72 7.76 25.65
CA LYS A 264 -17.59 7.89 26.82
C LYS A 264 -18.44 6.66 27.04
N VAL A 265 -18.39 6.15 28.27
CA VAL A 265 -19.23 5.06 28.76
C VAL A 265 -19.87 5.49 30.07
N ASN A 266 -21.17 5.30 30.21
CA ASN A 266 -21.90 5.64 31.43
C ASN A 266 -22.52 4.38 32.04
N LYS A 267 -22.49 4.29 33.37
CA LYS A 267 -23.19 3.27 34.15
C LYS A 267 -24.50 3.86 34.68
N PHE A 268 -25.62 3.26 34.34
CA PHE A 268 -26.96 3.70 34.72
C PHE A 268 -27.59 2.71 35.69
N LYS A 269 -28.14 3.21 36.81
CA LYS A 269 -28.94 2.40 37.74
C LYS A 269 -30.32 2.11 37.13
N VAL A 270 -30.82 0.90 37.30
CA VAL A 270 -32.14 0.48 36.77
C VAL A 270 -33.21 0.67 37.84
N GLY A 271 -33.92 1.79 37.79
CA GLY A 271 -34.94 2.15 38.78
C GLY A 271 -34.38 2.12 40.21
N ASP A 272 -35.17 1.59 41.15
CA ASP A 272 -34.77 1.40 42.55
C ASP A 272 -34.08 0.05 42.81
N THR A 273 -33.68 -0.67 41.75
CA THR A 273 -33.04 -1.99 41.87
C THR A 273 -31.53 -1.90 42.05
N ASP A 274 -30.91 -3.02 42.43
CA ASP A 274 -29.46 -3.15 42.50
C ASP A 274 -28.81 -3.47 41.15
N PHE A 275 -29.56 -3.42 40.05
CA PHE A 275 -29.02 -3.60 38.71
C PHE A 275 -28.50 -2.29 38.11
N TYR A 276 -27.42 -2.42 37.35
CA TYR A 276 -26.83 -1.37 36.55
C TYR A 276 -26.60 -1.84 35.12
N ILE A 277 -26.75 -0.91 34.17
CA ILE A 277 -26.39 -1.13 32.77
C ILE A 277 -25.31 -0.13 32.36
N THR A 278 -24.22 -0.66 31.82
CA THR A 278 -23.10 0.11 31.30
C THR A 278 -23.29 0.29 29.80
N VAL A 279 -23.40 1.54 29.34
CA VAL A 279 -23.77 1.88 27.96
C VAL A 279 -22.71 2.83 27.38
N PRO A 280 -22.16 2.58 26.18
CA PRO A 280 -21.40 3.59 25.45
C PRO A 280 -22.37 4.68 24.97
N THR A 281 -22.19 5.90 25.47
CA THR A 281 -23.12 7.02 25.25
C THR A 281 -22.60 8.03 24.24
N ALA A 282 -21.30 8.01 23.96
CA ALA A 282 -20.72 8.74 22.84
C ALA A 282 -19.88 7.81 21.95
N LYS A 283 -19.62 8.26 20.73
CA LYS A 283 -18.68 7.61 19.80
C LYS A 283 -17.89 8.65 19.01
N SER A 284 -16.64 8.32 18.74
CA SER A 284 -15.74 9.04 17.83
C SER A 284 -15.94 8.53 16.39
N THR A 285 -15.68 9.39 15.41
CA THR A 285 -15.66 9.04 14.00
C THR A 285 -14.70 9.96 13.27
N SER A 286 -13.59 9.40 12.80
CA SER A 286 -12.62 10.15 12.03
C SER A 286 -13.23 10.60 10.71
N PRO A 287 -13.14 11.91 10.38
CA PRO A 287 -13.61 12.43 9.11
C PRO A 287 -12.72 12.03 7.93
N ILE A 288 -11.52 11.49 8.19
CA ILE A 288 -10.56 11.06 7.16
C ILE A 288 -10.81 9.60 6.78
N THR A 289 -11.00 8.72 7.76
CA THR A 289 -11.13 7.28 7.52
C THR A 289 -12.59 6.81 7.53
N GLY A 290 -13.52 7.62 8.04
CA GLY A 290 -14.90 7.22 8.31
C GLY A 290 -15.04 6.15 9.40
N SER A 291 -13.96 5.87 10.13
CA SER A 291 -13.86 4.81 11.14
C SER A 291 -13.51 5.39 12.52
N THR A 292 -13.31 4.54 13.53
CA THR A 292 -12.99 4.95 14.90
C THR A 292 -11.78 4.17 15.43
N TRP A 293 -11.07 4.76 16.39
CA TRP A 293 -10.05 4.09 17.19
C TRP A 293 -10.67 3.21 18.30
N GLU A 294 -11.92 3.46 18.67
CA GLU A 294 -12.61 2.77 19.77
C GLU A 294 -12.75 1.27 19.53
N ILE A 295 -12.80 0.49 20.62
CA ILE A 295 -12.97 -0.98 20.65
C ILE A 295 -11.77 -1.74 20.08
N THR A 296 -11.35 -1.43 18.85
CA THR A 296 -10.25 -2.15 18.20
C THR A 296 -8.90 -1.58 18.57
N GLY A 297 -8.80 -0.30 18.89
CA GLY A 297 -7.53 0.39 19.08
C GLY A 297 -6.86 0.76 17.74
N VAL A 298 -5.76 1.49 17.85
CA VAL A 298 -4.92 1.94 16.75
C VAL A 298 -3.89 0.87 16.44
N THR A 299 -3.87 0.42 15.18
CA THR A 299 -2.83 -0.49 14.67
C THR A 299 -1.58 0.33 14.33
N PRO A 300 -0.41 -0.02 14.88
CA PRO A 300 0.84 0.70 14.59
C PRO A 300 1.27 0.53 13.13
N ASP A 301 2.00 1.50 12.58
CA ASP A 301 2.64 1.40 11.26
C ASP A 301 3.85 0.45 11.30
N VAL A 302 4.51 0.36 12.46
CA VAL A 302 5.58 -0.61 12.75
C VAL A 302 5.25 -1.35 14.04
N GLU A 303 4.85 -2.60 13.90
CA GLU A 303 4.50 -3.45 15.04
C GLU A 303 5.75 -4.07 15.68
N VAL A 304 6.00 -3.74 16.94
CA VAL A 304 7.08 -4.26 17.79
C VAL A 304 6.59 -4.31 19.24
N SER A 305 7.31 -5.00 20.13
CA SER A 305 6.98 -4.94 21.57
C SER A 305 7.07 -3.51 22.11
N ALA A 306 6.29 -3.18 23.14
CA ALA A 306 6.31 -1.85 23.75
C ALA A 306 7.72 -1.52 24.28
N GLU A 307 8.46 -2.51 24.74
CA GLU A 307 9.85 -2.40 25.21
C GLU A 307 10.81 -2.02 24.07
N GLU A 308 10.64 -2.59 22.88
CA GLU A 308 11.50 -2.34 21.71
C GLU A 308 11.12 -1.07 20.93
N ALA A 309 9.92 -0.52 21.15
CA ALA A 309 9.37 0.60 20.38
C ALA A 309 10.29 1.83 20.31
N LEU A 310 10.95 2.19 21.41
CA LEU A 310 11.88 3.33 21.42
C LEU A 310 13.13 3.05 20.55
N ALA A 311 13.69 1.84 20.62
CA ALA A 311 14.85 1.47 19.81
C ALA A 311 14.49 1.43 18.31
N ALA A 312 13.33 0.88 17.98
CA ALA A 312 12.80 0.89 16.62
C ALA A 312 12.59 2.33 16.11
N ALA A 313 12.02 3.22 16.92
CA ALA A 313 11.83 4.62 16.58
C ALA A 313 13.14 5.36 16.32
N ILE A 314 14.17 5.16 17.14
CA ILE A 314 15.51 5.73 16.92
C ILE A 314 16.08 5.28 15.57
N ASN A 315 15.93 3.99 15.23
CA ASN A 315 16.38 3.47 13.93
C ASN A 315 15.62 4.11 12.76
N VAL A 316 14.31 4.30 12.88
CA VAL A 316 13.50 4.97 11.85
C VAL A 316 13.94 6.44 11.70
N VAL A 317 14.13 7.18 12.80
CA VAL A 317 14.64 8.57 12.75
C VAL A 317 16.00 8.61 12.05
N LYS A 318 16.92 7.72 12.39
CA LYS A 318 18.25 7.64 11.76
C LYS A 318 18.13 7.35 10.26
N PHE A 319 17.25 6.44 9.86
CA PHE A 319 16.98 6.15 8.46
C PHE A 319 16.44 7.39 7.71
N HIS A 320 15.52 8.13 8.32
CA HIS A 320 14.93 9.35 7.73
C HIS A 320 15.96 10.42 7.39
N THR A 321 17.07 10.51 8.15
CA THR A 321 18.15 11.47 7.84
C THR A 321 18.79 11.23 6.46
N GLN A 322 18.72 10.00 5.94
CA GLN A 322 19.31 9.61 4.65
C GLN A 322 18.33 9.76 3.49
N VAL A 323 17.02 9.79 3.75
CA VAL A 323 15.98 9.80 2.72
C VAL A 323 16.11 11.00 1.77
N PRO A 324 16.31 12.26 2.21
CA PRO A 324 16.47 13.38 1.30
C PRO A 324 17.61 13.19 0.31
N ALA A 325 18.79 12.77 0.79
CA ALA A 325 19.96 12.55 -0.06
C ALA A 325 19.74 11.41 -1.07
N ILE A 326 19.02 10.35 -0.69
CA ILE A 326 18.65 9.27 -1.62
C ILE A 326 17.72 9.78 -2.72
N ILE A 327 16.68 10.54 -2.36
CA ILE A 327 15.72 11.05 -3.34
C ILE A 327 16.36 12.08 -4.28
N GLU A 328 17.18 12.99 -3.74
CA GLU A 328 17.91 13.98 -4.54
C GLU A 328 18.94 13.32 -5.45
N GLY A 329 19.74 12.40 -4.93
CA GLY A 329 20.71 11.64 -5.74
C GLY A 329 20.02 10.80 -6.82
N SER A 330 18.83 10.25 -6.53
CA SER A 330 18.02 9.56 -7.52
C SER A 330 17.55 10.51 -8.63
N ALA A 331 17.04 11.67 -8.26
CA ALA A 331 16.61 12.70 -9.20
C ALA A 331 17.76 13.17 -10.11
N ASP A 332 18.94 13.38 -9.55
CA ASP A 332 20.12 13.83 -10.29
C ASP A 332 20.63 12.74 -11.27
N LEU A 333 20.66 11.47 -10.84
CA LEU A 333 20.98 10.35 -11.73
C LEU A 333 20.00 10.25 -12.90
N ILE A 334 18.71 10.46 -12.66
CA ILE A 334 17.67 10.39 -13.69
C ILE A 334 17.81 11.54 -14.68
N ALA A 335 17.96 12.77 -14.19
CA ALA A 335 18.14 13.94 -15.05
C ALA A 335 19.38 13.79 -15.96
N ALA A 336 20.46 13.22 -15.44
CA ALA A 336 21.71 13.06 -16.18
C ALA A 336 21.70 11.89 -17.17
N ASN A 337 20.97 10.80 -16.87
CA ASN A 337 21.15 9.52 -17.59
C ASN A 337 19.88 9.00 -18.29
N TYR A 338 18.68 9.49 -17.97
CA TYR A 338 17.47 8.97 -18.58
C TYR A 338 17.40 9.28 -20.08
N ALA A 339 17.05 8.27 -20.87
CA ALA A 339 17.10 8.31 -22.33
C ALA A 339 16.45 9.57 -22.93
N PHE A 340 15.27 9.95 -22.44
CA PHE A 340 14.56 11.15 -22.88
C PHE A 340 14.82 12.33 -21.94
N GLU A 341 15.75 13.21 -22.30
CA GLU A 341 16.24 14.30 -21.44
C GLU A 341 15.14 15.18 -20.80
N ASN A 342 14.15 15.61 -21.60
CA ASN A 342 13.05 16.44 -21.09
C ASN A 342 12.18 15.69 -20.06
N VAL A 343 11.94 14.39 -20.29
CA VAL A 343 11.19 13.54 -19.36
C VAL A 343 12.02 13.31 -18.10
N GLY A 344 13.31 13.01 -18.24
CA GLY A 344 14.23 12.82 -17.11
C GLY A 344 14.29 14.05 -16.21
N THR A 345 14.35 15.25 -16.82
CA THR A 345 14.31 16.53 -16.09
C THR A 345 12.98 16.70 -15.35
N SER A 346 11.85 16.44 -16.02
CA SER A 346 10.51 16.55 -15.40
C SER A 346 10.32 15.57 -14.24
N VAL A 347 10.82 14.33 -14.38
CA VAL A 347 10.79 13.31 -13.32
C VAL A 347 11.64 13.76 -12.13
N ALA A 348 12.84 14.27 -12.37
CA ALA A 348 13.73 14.75 -11.32
C ALA A 348 13.11 15.91 -10.52
N GLU A 349 12.51 16.89 -11.21
CA GLU A 349 11.75 17.97 -10.58
C GLU A 349 10.54 17.44 -9.79
N GLY A 350 9.81 16.48 -10.36
CA GLY A 350 8.69 15.81 -9.71
C GLY A 350 9.08 15.13 -8.40
N LEU A 351 10.19 14.37 -8.38
CA LEU A 351 10.70 13.72 -7.19
C LEU A 351 11.10 14.72 -6.09
N LYS A 352 11.83 15.78 -6.45
CA LYS A 352 12.19 16.87 -5.52
C LYS A 352 10.93 17.56 -4.98
N GLY A 353 9.90 17.72 -5.82
CA GLY A 353 8.58 18.20 -5.42
C GLY A 353 7.86 17.28 -4.43
N LEU A 354 7.92 15.97 -4.61
CA LEU A 354 7.34 14.99 -3.67
C LEU A 354 8.08 15.02 -2.32
N LEU A 355 9.41 15.13 -2.34
CA LEU A 355 10.23 15.25 -1.14
C LEU A 355 9.88 16.50 -0.32
N THR A 356 9.83 17.67 -0.97
CA THR A 356 9.50 18.95 -0.30
C THR A 356 8.07 18.97 0.26
N LYS A 357 7.13 18.26 -0.36
CA LYS A 357 5.77 18.05 0.15
C LYS A 357 5.67 17.00 1.26
N GLY A 358 6.79 16.43 1.71
CA GLY A 358 6.83 15.44 2.77
C GLY A 358 6.26 14.08 2.39
N GLN A 359 6.16 13.73 1.10
CA GLN A 359 5.54 12.48 0.67
C GLN A 359 6.33 11.22 1.10
N TYR A 360 7.61 11.37 1.45
CA TYR A 360 8.43 10.29 2.00
C TYR A 360 8.48 10.27 3.54
N SER A 361 7.71 11.12 4.23
CA SER A 361 7.73 11.23 5.71
C SER A 361 7.15 10.03 6.46
N THR A 362 6.57 9.05 5.76
CA THR A 362 6.00 7.84 6.37
C THR A 362 6.76 6.57 6.00
N VAL A 363 7.87 6.64 5.25
CA VAL A 363 8.67 5.44 4.93
C VAL A 363 9.44 4.97 6.17
N VAL A 364 9.41 3.70 6.50
CA VAL A 364 9.98 3.19 7.78
C VAL A 364 11.23 2.33 7.58
N SER A 365 11.54 1.98 6.33
CA SER A 365 12.67 1.12 5.97
C SER A 365 13.13 1.36 4.53
N GLN A 366 14.33 0.91 4.19
CA GLN A 366 14.86 0.93 2.83
C GLN A 366 13.90 0.25 1.84
N ASN A 367 13.36 -0.92 2.18
CA ASN A 367 12.41 -1.62 1.32
C ASN A 367 11.13 -0.80 1.06
N SER A 368 10.59 -0.14 2.09
CA SER A 368 9.42 0.74 1.91
C SER A 368 9.74 1.99 1.07
N LEU A 369 10.96 2.53 1.20
CA LEU A 369 11.45 3.63 0.38
C LEU A 369 11.63 3.21 -1.08
N GLU A 370 12.26 2.08 -1.34
CA GLU A 370 12.47 1.55 -2.70
C GLU A 370 11.15 1.24 -3.40
N THR A 371 10.20 0.65 -2.67
CA THR A 371 8.85 0.39 -3.19
C THR A 371 8.15 1.69 -3.57
N LYS A 372 8.17 2.68 -2.67
CA LYS A 372 7.54 3.98 -2.93
C LYS A 372 8.24 4.74 -4.06
N LEU A 373 9.57 4.80 -4.05
CA LEU A 373 10.37 5.45 -5.08
C LEU A 373 10.11 4.81 -6.44
N SER A 374 10.09 3.49 -6.55
CA SER A 374 9.71 2.79 -7.79
C SER A 374 8.33 3.18 -8.30
N ALA A 375 7.33 3.24 -7.41
CA ALA A 375 5.96 3.63 -7.79
C ALA A 375 5.90 5.09 -8.26
N ASP A 376 6.60 6.00 -7.58
CA ASP A 376 6.66 7.41 -7.95
C ASP A 376 7.40 7.60 -9.29
N LEU A 377 8.51 6.90 -9.51
CA LEU A 377 9.25 6.91 -10.77
C LEU A 377 8.39 6.45 -11.95
N GLN A 378 7.67 5.35 -11.78
CA GLN A 378 6.76 4.84 -12.80
C GLN A 378 5.62 5.82 -13.07
N THR A 379 5.06 6.44 -12.04
CA THR A 379 3.96 7.41 -12.16
C THR A 379 4.42 8.68 -12.88
N LEU A 380 5.60 9.19 -12.54
CA LEU A 380 6.16 10.43 -13.11
C LEU A 380 6.65 10.25 -14.55
N SER A 381 7.21 9.09 -14.90
CA SER A 381 7.79 8.83 -16.22
C SER A 381 6.83 8.14 -17.19
N GLY A 382 5.88 7.35 -16.69
CA GLY A 382 5.11 6.39 -17.49
C GLY A 382 5.93 5.16 -17.92
N ASP A 383 7.21 5.07 -17.55
CA ASP A 383 8.15 4.04 -17.97
C ASP A 383 8.33 2.97 -16.88
N LYS A 384 7.92 1.74 -17.19
CA LYS A 384 8.01 0.60 -16.27
C LYS A 384 9.44 0.10 -16.05
N SER A 385 10.37 0.50 -16.91
CA SER A 385 11.78 0.15 -16.82
C SER A 385 12.58 1.13 -15.93
N LEU A 386 12.03 2.32 -15.66
CA LEU A 386 12.60 3.28 -14.72
C LEU A 386 12.10 3.00 -13.29
N LYS A 387 12.94 2.36 -12.47
CA LYS A 387 12.57 1.87 -11.13
C LYS A 387 13.79 1.63 -10.25
N THR A 388 13.57 1.37 -8.97
CA THR A 388 14.63 0.82 -8.11
C THR A 388 14.93 -0.63 -8.49
N THR A 389 16.14 -1.08 -8.21
CA THR A 389 16.62 -2.43 -8.51
C THR A 389 17.67 -2.86 -7.49
N THR A 390 18.14 -4.10 -7.59
CA THR A 390 19.24 -4.62 -6.79
C THR A 390 20.48 -4.79 -7.66
N SER A 391 21.66 -4.61 -7.05
CA SER A 391 22.92 -4.93 -7.71
C SER A 391 23.16 -6.45 -7.65
N THR A 392 22.47 -7.22 -8.49
CA THR A 392 22.77 -8.65 -8.65
C THR A 392 23.94 -8.84 -9.62
N PRO A 393 25.05 -9.49 -9.21
CA PRO A 393 26.10 -9.86 -10.14
C PRO A 393 25.53 -10.79 -11.23
N PRO A 394 26.01 -10.70 -12.48
CA PRO A 394 25.61 -11.63 -13.52
C PRO A 394 25.92 -13.06 -13.07
N LEU A 395 24.99 -13.97 -13.34
CA LEU A 395 25.21 -15.40 -13.10
C LEU A 395 26.42 -15.87 -13.91
N PRO A 396 27.23 -16.80 -13.37
CA PRO A 396 28.32 -17.37 -14.14
C PRO A 396 27.76 -18.05 -15.39
N PRO A 397 28.48 -17.99 -16.52
CA PRO A 397 28.02 -18.62 -17.76
C PRO A 397 27.83 -20.13 -17.55
N MET A 398 26.67 -20.64 -17.96
CA MET A 398 26.42 -22.08 -17.94
C MET A 398 27.05 -22.74 -19.17
N ASN A 399 27.93 -23.72 -18.94
CA ASN A 399 28.53 -24.53 -20.00
C ASN A 399 27.65 -25.76 -20.28
N TYR A 400 26.71 -25.64 -21.22
CA TYR A 400 25.93 -26.78 -21.68
C TYR A 400 26.73 -27.67 -22.65
N SER A 401 26.40 -28.97 -22.69
CA SER A 401 26.92 -29.85 -23.75
C SER A 401 26.25 -29.52 -25.11
N PRO A 402 26.87 -29.87 -26.25
CA PRO A 402 26.26 -29.69 -27.57
C PRO A 402 24.85 -30.31 -27.68
N GLU A 403 24.62 -31.48 -27.08
CA GLU A 403 23.32 -32.16 -27.10
C GLU A 403 22.27 -31.37 -26.30
N MET A 404 22.65 -30.84 -25.14
CA MET A 404 21.77 -29.99 -24.34
C MET A 404 21.40 -28.70 -25.07
N TYR A 405 22.34 -28.09 -25.81
CA TYR A 405 22.03 -26.92 -26.66
C TYR A 405 21.04 -27.26 -27.76
N VAL A 406 21.19 -28.42 -28.42
CA VAL A 406 20.23 -28.89 -29.44
C VAL A 406 18.83 -29.04 -28.84
N ASP A 407 18.72 -29.66 -27.66
CA ASP A 407 17.44 -29.86 -27.00
C ASP A 407 16.82 -28.53 -26.55
N LEU A 408 17.62 -27.62 -26.00
CA LEU A 408 17.17 -26.27 -25.65
C LEU A 408 16.66 -25.51 -26.88
N ILE A 409 17.38 -25.55 -28.00
CA ILE A 409 16.96 -24.91 -29.26
C ILE A 409 15.64 -25.51 -29.76
N LYS A 410 15.47 -26.84 -29.70
CA LYS A 410 14.23 -27.50 -30.14
C LYS A 410 13.01 -27.12 -29.30
N VAL A 411 13.18 -26.83 -28.00
CA VAL A 411 12.07 -26.38 -27.14
C VAL A 411 11.85 -24.87 -27.21
N SER A 412 12.90 -24.07 -27.44
CA SER A 412 12.80 -22.61 -27.54
C SER A 412 12.21 -22.14 -28.86
N PHE A 413 12.43 -22.87 -29.95
CA PHE A 413 11.94 -22.52 -31.28
C PHE A 413 10.90 -23.51 -31.78
N HIS A 414 9.73 -22.98 -32.18
CA HIS A 414 8.69 -23.77 -32.81
C HIS A 414 8.61 -23.41 -34.29
N THR A 415 8.67 -24.42 -35.15
CA THR A 415 8.61 -24.26 -36.61
C THR A 415 7.51 -25.12 -37.20
N ASP A 416 6.80 -24.60 -38.19
CA ASP A 416 5.84 -25.35 -39.00
C ASP A 416 5.83 -24.85 -40.46
N VAL A 417 5.27 -25.63 -41.37
CA VAL A 417 5.02 -25.23 -42.76
C VAL A 417 3.57 -25.54 -43.10
N PHE A 418 2.77 -24.48 -43.22
CA PHE A 418 1.37 -24.57 -43.58
C PHE A 418 1.15 -24.77 -45.08
N GLU A 419 -0.12 -24.99 -45.45
CA GLU A 419 -0.56 -25.03 -46.84
C GLU A 419 -0.04 -23.85 -47.67
N ASN A 420 0.13 -24.07 -48.97
CA ASN A 420 0.74 -23.13 -49.92
C ASN A 420 2.21 -22.75 -49.63
N ASN A 421 2.92 -23.57 -48.83
CA ASN A 421 4.33 -23.38 -48.48
C ASN A 421 4.56 -22.06 -47.71
N ILE A 422 3.74 -21.83 -46.68
CA ILE A 422 3.87 -20.71 -45.75
C ILE A 422 4.63 -21.22 -44.51
N GLY A 423 5.81 -20.67 -44.26
CA GLY A 423 6.57 -20.98 -43.06
C GLY A 423 5.98 -20.31 -41.83
N TYR A 424 6.15 -20.96 -40.69
CA TYR A 424 5.83 -20.44 -39.37
C TYR A 424 7.04 -20.63 -38.45
N LEU A 425 7.43 -19.56 -37.75
CA LEU A 425 8.49 -19.57 -36.75
C LEU A 425 8.03 -18.82 -35.50
N ARG A 426 8.14 -19.45 -34.33
CA ARG A 426 7.90 -18.83 -33.03
C ARG A 426 9.10 -19.01 -32.13
N PHE A 427 9.45 -17.97 -31.39
CA PHE A 427 10.33 -18.02 -30.24
C PHE A 427 9.96 -16.90 -29.28
N ASP A 428 10.19 -17.14 -27.98
CA ASP A 428 9.62 -16.31 -26.92
C ASP A 428 10.67 -15.43 -26.20
N MET A 429 11.93 -15.45 -26.65
CA MET A 429 13.01 -14.62 -26.10
C MET A 429 14.15 -14.38 -27.10
N PHE A 430 14.74 -13.20 -27.10
CA PHE A 430 16.00 -12.89 -27.78
C PHE A 430 17.19 -13.28 -26.89
N GLY A 431 18.19 -13.95 -27.47
CA GLY A 431 19.44 -14.28 -26.79
C GLY A 431 20.52 -13.22 -27.01
N ASP A 432 21.54 -13.21 -26.15
CA ASP A 432 22.73 -12.39 -26.39
C ASP A 432 23.49 -12.86 -27.63
N PHE A 433 24.01 -11.93 -28.43
CA PHE A 433 24.69 -12.27 -29.68
C PHE A 433 25.93 -13.13 -29.47
N GLU A 434 26.76 -12.88 -28.45
CA GLU A 434 27.97 -13.66 -28.22
C GLU A 434 27.65 -15.07 -27.68
N GLU A 435 26.52 -15.24 -27.01
CA GLU A 435 26.00 -16.56 -26.61
C GLU A 435 25.37 -17.32 -27.78
N VAL A 436 24.66 -16.62 -28.67
CA VAL A 436 23.96 -17.20 -29.82
C VAL A 436 24.91 -17.54 -30.97
N LYS A 437 25.98 -16.77 -31.16
CA LYS A 437 26.92 -16.92 -32.28
C LYS A 437 27.56 -18.31 -32.38
N PRO A 438 28.07 -18.93 -31.29
CA PRO A 438 28.53 -20.33 -31.31
C PRO A 438 27.43 -21.34 -31.67
N LEU A 439 26.17 -21.01 -31.38
CA LEU A 439 25.01 -21.86 -31.63
C LEU A 439 24.38 -21.66 -33.01
N ALA A 440 24.85 -20.67 -33.77
CA ALA A 440 24.23 -20.26 -35.03
C ALA A 440 24.09 -21.42 -36.03
N GLN A 441 25.10 -22.29 -36.14
CA GLN A 441 25.03 -23.46 -37.03
C GLN A 441 23.93 -24.44 -36.59
N ILE A 442 23.82 -24.69 -35.28
CA ILE A 442 22.81 -25.60 -34.73
C ILE A 442 21.40 -25.03 -34.95
N ILE A 443 21.22 -23.73 -34.71
CA ILE A 443 19.96 -23.02 -34.96
C ILE A 443 19.60 -23.10 -36.46
N VAL A 444 20.58 -22.92 -37.35
CA VAL A 444 20.35 -23.02 -38.78
C VAL A 444 19.85 -24.41 -39.18
N GLU A 445 20.53 -25.45 -38.72
CA GLU A 445 20.20 -26.84 -39.03
C GLU A 445 18.84 -27.27 -38.50
N HIS A 446 18.52 -26.89 -37.25
CA HIS A 446 17.34 -27.41 -36.54
C HIS A 446 16.09 -26.53 -36.64
N VAL A 447 16.26 -25.25 -36.98
CA VAL A 447 15.18 -24.26 -37.00
C VAL A 447 15.09 -23.62 -38.38
N TRP A 448 16.13 -22.90 -38.79
CA TRP A 448 16.04 -22.00 -39.94
C TRP A 448 15.84 -22.72 -41.27
N ASN A 449 16.55 -23.82 -41.50
CA ASN A 449 16.46 -24.61 -42.73
C ASN A 449 15.06 -25.18 -42.99
N LYS A 450 14.23 -25.33 -41.95
CA LYS A 450 12.84 -25.78 -42.07
C LYS A 450 11.92 -24.75 -42.72
N VAL A 451 12.24 -23.46 -42.58
CA VAL A 451 11.33 -22.37 -42.99
C VAL A 451 11.92 -21.44 -44.05
N VAL A 452 13.24 -21.39 -44.24
CA VAL A 452 13.90 -20.43 -45.14
C VAL A 452 13.47 -20.56 -46.61
N ASN A 453 13.15 -21.79 -47.06
CA ASN A 453 12.76 -22.08 -48.44
C ASN A 453 11.25 -21.91 -48.72
N THR A 454 10.49 -21.42 -47.74
CA THR A 454 9.05 -21.15 -47.89
C THR A 454 8.79 -19.93 -48.78
N LYS A 455 7.55 -19.76 -49.26
CA LYS A 455 7.14 -18.64 -50.15
C LYS A 455 6.82 -17.36 -49.37
N GLY A 456 6.50 -17.50 -48.09
CA GLY A 456 6.29 -16.43 -47.13
C GLY A 456 6.42 -16.97 -45.72
N LEU A 457 6.76 -16.11 -44.76
CA LEU A 457 7.00 -16.47 -43.37
C LEU A 457 6.06 -15.69 -42.45
N ILE A 458 5.46 -16.40 -41.50
CA ILE A 458 4.81 -15.83 -40.32
C ILE A 458 5.79 -15.99 -39.15
N LEU A 459 6.23 -14.88 -38.58
CA LEU A 459 7.02 -14.85 -37.36
C LEU A 459 6.11 -14.52 -36.17
N ASP A 460 5.96 -15.43 -35.23
CA ASP A 460 5.10 -15.25 -34.07
C ASP A 460 5.90 -14.78 -32.86
N LEU A 461 5.69 -13.52 -32.48
CA LEU A 461 6.30 -12.87 -31.31
C LEU A 461 5.26 -12.52 -30.26
N ARG A 462 4.04 -13.09 -30.33
CA ARG A 462 2.95 -12.77 -29.38
C ARG A 462 3.34 -13.03 -27.94
N ASN A 463 4.17 -14.05 -27.66
CA ASN A 463 4.61 -14.38 -26.31
C ASN A 463 6.08 -13.98 -26.05
N ASN A 464 6.68 -13.18 -26.93
CA ASN A 464 8.10 -12.85 -26.83
C ASN A 464 8.33 -11.68 -25.88
N ILE A 465 8.97 -11.96 -24.75
CA ILE A 465 9.19 -10.97 -23.68
C ILE A 465 10.48 -10.15 -23.88
N GLY A 466 11.16 -10.28 -25.02
CA GLY A 466 12.39 -9.56 -25.33
C GLY A 466 13.64 -10.31 -24.91
N GLY A 467 14.63 -9.59 -24.38
CA GLY A 467 15.97 -10.10 -24.08
C GLY A 467 17.04 -9.05 -24.40
N PRO A 468 18.33 -9.44 -24.47
CA PRO A 468 19.40 -8.58 -24.95
C PRO A 468 19.13 -8.11 -26.38
N THR A 469 19.48 -6.86 -26.69
CA THR A 469 19.30 -6.25 -28.02
C THR A 469 20.45 -6.58 -28.99
N SER A 470 21.54 -7.18 -28.49
CA SER A 470 22.77 -7.47 -29.24
C SER A 470 22.53 -8.34 -30.48
N SER A 471 21.55 -9.24 -30.46
CA SER A 471 21.26 -10.17 -31.56
C SER A 471 20.35 -9.59 -32.66
N ILE A 472 19.76 -8.42 -32.46
CA ILE A 472 18.80 -7.81 -33.42
C ILE A 472 19.44 -7.60 -34.78
N SER A 473 20.66 -7.05 -34.83
CA SER A 473 21.38 -6.82 -36.09
C SER A 473 21.55 -8.12 -36.90
N GLY A 474 22.01 -9.19 -36.25
CA GLY A 474 22.16 -10.50 -36.87
C GLY A 474 20.84 -11.08 -37.35
N PHE A 475 19.81 -11.04 -36.50
CA PHE A 475 18.50 -11.60 -36.84
C PHE A 475 17.80 -10.84 -37.98
N CYS A 476 17.80 -9.49 -37.94
CA CYS A 476 17.28 -8.66 -39.04
C CYS A 476 17.96 -8.97 -40.37
N SER A 477 19.26 -9.28 -40.35
CA SER A 477 20.05 -9.51 -41.56
C SER A 477 19.55 -10.70 -42.39
N TYR A 478 18.93 -11.73 -41.80
CA TYR A 478 18.32 -12.83 -42.55
C TYR A 478 17.21 -12.38 -43.50
N PHE A 479 16.59 -11.23 -43.26
CA PHE A 479 15.45 -10.72 -44.02
C PHE A 479 15.83 -9.69 -45.09
N PHE A 480 17.12 -9.45 -45.31
CA PHE A 480 17.63 -8.53 -46.33
C PHE A 480 18.73 -9.20 -47.17
N ASP A 481 18.91 -8.71 -48.39
CA ASP A 481 19.95 -9.22 -49.29
C ASP A 481 21.34 -8.73 -48.86
N ALA A 482 22.39 -9.47 -49.24
CA ALA A 482 23.77 -9.21 -48.79
C ALA A 482 24.51 -8.14 -49.61
N ASP A 483 23.87 -7.62 -50.67
CA ASP A 483 24.46 -6.68 -51.62
C ASP A 483 24.68 -5.28 -51.03
N ARG A 484 23.96 -4.94 -49.95
CA ARG A 484 24.15 -3.69 -49.22
C ARG A 484 23.87 -3.83 -47.72
N GLN A 485 24.63 -3.08 -46.91
CA GLN A 485 24.27 -2.87 -45.52
C GLN A 485 23.10 -1.89 -45.41
N ILE A 486 22.15 -2.20 -44.54
CA ILE A 486 20.96 -1.39 -44.28
C ILE A 486 21.07 -0.86 -42.86
N VAL A 487 20.86 0.45 -42.68
CA VAL A 487 20.71 1.07 -41.37
C VAL A 487 19.33 0.67 -40.83
N LEU A 488 19.35 -0.13 -39.77
CA LEU A 488 18.17 -0.67 -39.10
C LEU A 488 17.55 0.38 -38.18
N ASP A 489 18.39 1.03 -37.37
CA ASP A 489 17.98 2.15 -36.52
C ASP A 489 19.17 3.05 -36.15
N LYS A 490 18.86 4.20 -35.55
CA LYS A 490 19.83 5.10 -34.94
C LYS A 490 19.53 5.20 -33.46
N LEU A 491 20.50 4.86 -32.63
CA LEU A 491 20.37 4.77 -31.18
C LEU A 491 21.15 5.92 -30.55
N TYR A 492 20.47 6.78 -29.80
CA TYR A 492 21.11 7.82 -28.99
C TYR A 492 21.35 7.30 -27.57
N ASP A 493 22.60 7.31 -27.11
CA ASP A 493 22.96 6.99 -25.73
C ASP A 493 23.14 8.29 -24.94
N ARG A 494 22.26 8.50 -23.96
CA ARG A 494 22.25 9.69 -23.09
C ARG A 494 23.53 9.82 -22.25
N THR A 495 24.16 8.70 -21.89
CA THR A 495 25.34 8.67 -21.01
C THR A 495 26.60 9.15 -21.71
N THR A 496 26.69 8.98 -23.02
CA THR A 496 27.83 9.42 -23.84
C THR A 496 27.51 10.63 -24.72
N GLY A 497 26.24 10.95 -24.92
CA GLY A 497 25.79 12.00 -25.84
C GLY A 497 26.00 11.66 -27.31
N THR A 498 26.16 10.36 -27.64
CA THR A 498 26.48 9.92 -29.00
C THR A 498 25.34 9.15 -29.64
N THR A 499 25.18 9.29 -30.96
CA THR A 499 24.29 8.45 -31.76
C THR A 499 25.10 7.39 -32.51
N SER A 500 24.73 6.12 -32.34
CA SER A 500 25.26 4.99 -33.10
C SER A 500 24.25 4.45 -34.11
N GLU A 501 24.71 3.86 -35.20
CA GLU A 501 23.85 3.22 -36.20
C GLU A 501 23.82 1.70 -35.98
N LEU A 502 22.63 1.15 -35.76
CA LEU A 502 22.39 -0.29 -35.83
C LEU A 502 22.27 -0.68 -37.30
N LYS A 503 23.06 -1.63 -37.78
CA LYS A 503 23.12 -2.01 -39.20
C LYS A 503 22.94 -3.50 -39.39
N THR A 504 22.54 -3.93 -40.59
CA THR A 504 22.66 -5.35 -40.97
C THR A 504 24.14 -5.76 -41.06
N ILE A 505 24.41 -7.03 -40.72
CA ILE A 505 25.70 -7.68 -40.95
C ILE A 505 25.71 -8.42 -42.29
N THR A 506 26.87 -8.50 -42.91
CA THR A 506 27.07 -9.13 -44.23
C THR A 506 27.35 -10.62 -44.12
N ASP A 507 28.12 -11.02 -43.11
CA ASP A 507 28.44 -12.43 -42.84
C ASP A 507 27.40 -13.05 -41.89
N LEU A 508 26.76 -14.13 -42.34
CA LEU A 508 25.73 -14.85 -41.60
C LEU A 508 25.91 -16.35 -41.80
N THR A 509 25.65 -17.12 -40.75
CA THR A 509 25.53 -18.57 -40.86
C THR A 509 24.23 -18.93 -41.57
N GLY A 510 24.29 -19.76 -42.61
CA GLY A 510 23.11 -20.21 -43.36
C GLY A 510 22.57 -19.21 -44.39
N THR A 511 21.47 -19.57 -45.04
CA THR A 511 20.92 -18.83 -46.19
C THR A 511 20.03 -17.68 -45.74
N ARG A 512 20.08 -16.51 -46.41
CA ARG A 512 19.13 -15.42 -46.15
C ARG A 512 17.73 -15.77 -46.67
N PHE A 513 16.69 -15.39 -45.94
CA PHE A 513 15.31 -15.40 -46.45
C PHE A 513 15.14 -14.40 -47.61
N GLY A 514 15.97 -13.35 -47.58
CA GLY A 514 16.05 -12.32 -48.61
C GLY A 514 14.96 -11.27 -48.47
N SER A 515 15.07 -10.21 -49.28
CA SER A 515 14.20 -9.03 -49.18
C SER A 515 12.83 -9.19 -49.86
N THR A 516 12.67 -10.17 -50.75
CA THR A 516 11.53 -10.25 -51.68
C THR A 516 10.37 -11.13 -51.22
N LYS A 517 10.64 -12.11 -50.35
CA LYS A 517 9.63 -13.01 -49.80
C LYS A 517 8.77 -12.31 -48.76
N SER A 518 7.47 -12.61 -48.75
CA SER A 518 6.52 -11.99 -47.81
C SER A 518 6.84 -12.37 -46.36
N LEU A 519 6.83 -11.37 -45.47
CA LEU A 519 7.05 -11.54 -44.03
C LEU A 519 5.93 -10.87 -43.24
N LEU A 520 5.26 -11.64 -42.41
CA LEU A 520 4.25 -11.16 -41.46
C LEU A 520 4.77 -11.44 -40.05
N ILE A 521 4.57 -10.50 -39.12
CA ILE A 521 4.94 -10.64 -37.71
C ILE A 521 3.70 -10.53 -36.84
N LEU A 522 3.53 -11.46 -35.90
CA LEU A 522 2.43 -11.46 -34.94
C LEU A 522 2.86 -10.84 -33.62
N THR A 523 2.03 -9.96 -33.06
CA THR A 523 2.29 -9.27 -31.79
C THR A 523 1.12 -9.35 -30.82
N SER A 524 1.40 -9.24 -29.52
CA SER A 524 0.40 -9.09 -28.46
C SER A 524 0.83 -8.01 -27.46
N GLY A 525 -0.01 -7.73 -26.46
CA GLY A 525 0.38 -6.90 -25.31
C GLY A 525 1.57 -7.44 -24.48
N ALA A 526 1.95 -8.71 -24.66
CA ALA A 526 3.13 -9.32 -24.03
C ALA A 526 4.43 -9.17 -24.84
N THR A 527 4.36 -8.77 -26.11
CA THR A 527 5.56 -8.52 -26.93
C THR A 527 6.35 -7.35 -26.35
N ALA A 528 7.58 -7.59 -25.87
CA ALA A 528 8.36 -6.63 -25.09
C ALA A 528 9.85 -6.55 -25.48
N GLY A 529 10.54 -5.49 -25.07
CA GLY A 529 11.99 -5.30 -25.13
C GLY A 529 12.57 -5.42 -26.55
N ALA A 530 13.61 -6.24 -26.70
CA ALA A 530 14.25 -6.49 -28.00
C ALA A 530 13.27 -6.97 -29.09
N ALA A 531 12.17 -7.63 -28.73
CA ALA A 531 11.14 -8.02 -29.70
C ALA A 531 10.36 -6.81 -30.23
N GLU A 532 10.12 -5.79 -29.39
CA GLU A 532 9.54 -4.54 -29.82
C GLU A 532 10.47 -3.77 -30.74
N GLU A 533 11.76 -3.66 -30.40
CA GLU A 533 12.75 -3.00 -31.27
C GLU A 533 12.82 -3.69 -32.64
N PHE A 534 12.87 -5.03 -32.68
CA PHE A 534 12.81 -5.79 -33.93
C PHE A 534 11.52 -5.49 -34.73
N VAL A 535 10.36 -5.54 -34.09
CA VAL A 535 9.07 -5.24 -34.73
C VAL A 535 9.04 -3.81 -35.27
N TYR A 536 9.54 -2.85 -34.48
CA TYR A 536 9.64 -1.44 -34.84
C TYR A 536 10.50 -1.25 -36.09
N ILE A 537 11.71 -1.82 -36.11
CA ILE A 537 12.63 -1.78 -37.26
C ILE A 537 11.96 -2.36 -38.51
N MET A 538 11.41 -3.57 -38.40
CA MET A 538 10.81 -4.26 -39.55
C MET A 538 9.58 -3.55 -40.10
N LYS A 539 8.82 -2.88 -39.22
CA LYS A 539 7.70 -2.02 -39.59
C LYS A 539 8.17 -0.72 -40.25
N LYS A 540 9.11 0.00 -39.63
CA LYS A 540 9.64 1.30 -40.07
C LYS A 540 10.28 1.21 -41.46
N ILE A 541 11.01 0.13 -41.73
CA ILE A 541 11.65 -0.13 -43.03
C ILE A 541 10.64 -0.63 -44.08
N GLY A 542 9.42 -1.02 -43.66
CA GLY A 542 8.41 -1.60 -44.53
C GLY A 542 8.73 -3.03 -44.96
N ARG A 543 9.58 -3.74 -44.21
CA ARG A 543 9.99 -5.12 -44.52
C ARG A 543 8.93 -6.15 -44.13
N ALA A 544 8.16 -5.88 -43.07
CA ALA A 544 7.15 -6.80 -42.57
C ALA A 544 5.80 -6.12 -42.33
N MET A 545 4.72 -6.90 -42.53
CA MET A 545 3.38 -6.53 -42.06
C MET A 545 3.18 -7.04 -40.64
N ILE A 546 2.64 -6.19 -39.77
CA ILE A 546 2.48 -6.48 -38.32
C ILE A 546 1.00 -6.69 -38.03
N ILE A 547 0.66 -7.78 -37.34
CA ILE A 547 -0.72 -8.23 -37.11
C ILE A 547 -0.89 -8.64 -35.65
N GLY A 548 -1.98 -8.22 -35.02
CA GLY A 548 -2.29 -8.61 -33.64
C GLY A 548 -2.61 -7.39 -32.80
N GLU A 549 -2.06 -7.34 -31.60
CA GLU A 549 -2.30 -6.25 -30.64
C GLU A 549 -1.12 -5.28 -30.60
N LYS A 550 -1.37 -4.13 -29.97
CA LYS A 550 -0.32 -3.18 -29.62
C LYS A 550 0.65 -3.83 -28.62
N THR A 551 1.96 -3.65 -28.83
CA THR A 551 3.00 -4.23 -27.96
C THR A 551 3.08 -3.51 -26.60
N ALA A 552 3.92 -4.04 -25.69
CA ALA A 552 3.95 -3.65 -24.28
C ALA A 552 4.39 -2.20 -24.00
N GLY A 553 5.15 -1.57 -24.90
CA GLY A 553 5.69 -0.23 -24.74
C GLY A 553 6.80 -0.15 -23.69
N THR A 554 7.67 -1.15 -23.64
CA THR A 554 8.86 -1.12 -22.78
C THR A 554 9.95 -0.22 -23.38
N SER A 555 11.09 -0.10 -22.70
CA SER A 555 12.25 0.69 -23.15
C SER A 555 13.44 -0.22 -23.47
N HIS A 556 14.49 0.32 -24.08
CA HIS A 556 15.76 -0.39 -24.20
C HIS A 556 16.29 -0.88 -22.83
N PRO A 557 17.11 -1.94 -22.80
CA PRO A 557 17.71 -2.44 -21.56
C PRO A 557 18.33 -1.32 -20.73
N ALA A 558 17.90 -1.24 -19.48
CA ALA A 558 18.37 -0.23 -18.55
C ALA A 558 19.78 -0.54 -18.04
N LYS A 559 20.51 0.52 -17.66
CA LYS A 559 21.75 0.40 -16.90
C LYS A 559 21.45 0.58 -15.42
N THR A 560 22.22 -0.11 -14.57
CA THR A 560 22.10 0.02 -13.11
C THR A 560 23.01 1.14 -12.61
N PHE A 561 22.45 2.05 -11.81
CA PHE A 561 23.16 3.16 -11.18
C PHE A 561 23.00 3.09 -9.66
N ARG A 562 24.11 3.22 -8.93
CA ARG A 562 24.08 3.32 -7.46
C ARG A 562 23.79 4.75 -7.03
N VAL A 563 22.90 4.95 -6.06
CA VAL A 563 22.57 6.28 -5.52
C VAL A 563 23.58 6.67 -4.44
N GLY A 564 24.56 7.49 -4.81
CA GLY A 564 25.63 7.90 -3.89
C GLY A 564 26.37 6.70 -3.29
N GLU A 565 26.66 6.74 -1.98
CA GLU A 565 27.27 5.65 -1.23
C GLU A 565 26.24 4.74 -0.52
N THR A 566 24.99 4.73 -0.98
CA THR A 566 23.89 3.97 -0.36
C THR A 566 23.74 2.58 -0.98
N ASP A 567 22.89 1.74 -0.40
CA ASP A 567 22.54 0.43 -0.96
C ASP A 567 21.32 0.49 -1.90
N VAL A 568 20.92 1.70 -2.31
CA VAL A 568 19.82 1.92 -3.27
C VAL A 568 20.39 1.99 -4.68
N PHE A 569 19.80 1.22 -5.60
CA PHE A 569 20.16 1.21 -7.01
C PHE A 569 18.95 1.53 -7.89
N LEU A 570 19.20 2.21 -9.02
CA LEU A 570 18.22 2.55 -10.02
C LEU A 570 18.50 1.80 -11.32
N SER A 571 17.45 1.22 -11.90
CA SER A 571 17.41 0.77 -13.28
C SER A 571 16.99 1.96 -14.14
N ILE A 572 17.91 2.55 -14.91
CA ILE A 572 17.65 3.72 -15.76
C ILE A 572 17.84 3.35 -17.24
N PRO A 573 16.78 3.39 -18.07
CA PRO A 573 16.91 3.34 -19.52
C PRO A 573 17.73 4.54 -20.01
N THR A 574 18.81 4.26 -20.73
CA THR A 574 19.78 5.29 -21.16
C THR A 574 19.81 5.52 -22.66
N ILE A 575 19.19 4.62 -23.42
CA ILE A 575 19.22 4.60 -24.89
C ILE A 575 17.81 4.75 -25.42
N HIS A 576 17.63 5.54 -26.48
CA HIS A 576 16.40 5.55 -27.26
C HIS A 576 16.67 5.54 -28.77
N SER A 577 15.68 5.02 -29.50
CA SER A 577 15.60 5.01 -30.96
C SER A 577 15.38 6.41 -31.52
N ASP A 578 15.81 6.63 -32.77
CA ASP A 578 15.67 7.92 -33.45
C ASP A 578 14.21 8.30 -33.68
N THR A 579 13.84 9.46 -33.15
CA THR A 579 12.48 10.01 -33.15
C THR A 579 12.21 11.01 -34.27
N LYS A 580 13.20 11.29 -35.15
CA LYS A 580 13.04 12.28 -36.24
C LYS A 580 11.94 11.92 -37.24
N THR A 581 11.64 10.64 -37.40
CA THR A 581 10.65 10.14 -38.36
C THR A 581 9.31 9.78 -37.72
N GLY A 582 9.10 10.14 -36.45
CA GLY A 582 7.88 9.84 -35.70
C GLY A 582 8.17 9.40 -34.26
N PRO A 583 7.11 9.17 -33.45
CA PRO A 583 7.27 8.75 -32.07
C PRO A 583 8.06 7.43 -31.97
N ALA A 584 8.91 7.37 -30.94
CA ALA A 584 9.63 6.18 -30.54
C ALA A 584 8.64 5.06 -30.15
N TRP A 585 9.11 3.81 -30.14
CA TRP A 585 8.29 2.69 -29.64
C TRP A 585 8.30 2.64 -28.11
N GLU A 586 9.33 3.22 -27.49
CA GLU A 586 9.56 3.23 -26.06
C GLU A 586 8.45 3.97 -25.31
N GLY A 587 7.93 3.37 -24.24
CA GLY A 587 6.84 3.91 -23.44
C GLY A 587 5.46 3.88 -24.11
N VAL A 588 5.40 3.66 -25.44
CA VAL A 588 4.15 3.70 -26.21
C VAL A 588 3.73 2.32 -26.66
N GLY A 589 4.64 1.53 -27.23
CA GLY A 589 4.37 0.26 -27.90
C GLY A 589 3.97 0.44 -29.36
N ILE A 590 4.25 -0.57 -30.18
CA ILE A 590 4.02 -0.56 -31.62
C ILE A 590 2.59 -0.97 -31.94
N VAL A 591 1.84 -0.08 -32.57
CA VAL A 591 0.50 -0.37 -33.10
C VAL A 591 0.65 -1.25 -34.36
N PRO A 592 -0.03 -2.38 -34.48
CA PRO A 592 0.04 -3.25 -35.66
C PRO A 592 -0.60 -2.59 -36.89
N HIS A 593 -0.24 -3.08 -38.09
CA HIS A 593 -0.90 -2.65 -39.33
C HIS A 593 -2.33 -3.19 -39.42
N VAL A 594 -2.54 -4.42 -38.93
CA VAL A 594 -3.84 -5.08 -38.87
C VAL A 594 -4.15 -5.38 -37.40
N PRO A 595 -4.88 -4.51 -36.71
CA PRO A 595 -5.25 -4.73 -35.32
C PRO A 595 -6.32 -5.82 -35.20
N VAL A 596 -6.00 -6.88 -34.46
CA VAL A 596 -6.88 -8.00 -34.11
C VAL A 596 -6.47 -8.55 -32.74
N ALA A 597 -7.36 -9.26 -32.05
CA ALA A 597 -6.99 -9.97 -30.82
C ALA A 597 -5.82 -10.93 -31.07
N ALA A 598 -4.93 -11.11 -30.09
CA ALA A 598 -3.73 -11.94 -30.23
C ALA A 598 -4.06 -13.36 -30.70
N GLU A 599 -5.17 -13.94 -30.25
CA GLU A 599 -5.65 -15.28 -30.61
C GLU A 599 -6.05 -15.38 -32.09
N ALA A 600 -6.55 -14.28 -32.68
CA ALA A 600 -6.98 -14.22 -34.08
C ALA A 600 -5.85 -13.86 -35.07
N ALA A 601 -4.69 -13.43 -34.56
CA ALA A 601 -3.60 -12.91 -35.39
C ALA A 601 -3.04 -13.95 -36.39
N LEU A 602 -2.88 -15.20 -35.96
CA LEU A 602 -2.33 -16.27 -36.80
C LEU A 602 -3.24 -16.61 -37.99
N GLU A 603 -4.54 -16.81 -37.75
CA GLU A 603 -5.49 -17.12 -38.83
C GLU A 603 -5.67 -15.93 -39.78
N THR A 604 -5.64 -14.71 -39.25
CA THR A 604 -5.63 -13.48 -40.05
C THR A 604 -4.40 -13.44 -40.98
N ALA A 605 -3.21 -13.72 -40.45
CA ALA A 605 -1.96 -13.75 -41.20
C ALA A 605 -1.97 -14.82 -42.31
N LYS A 606 -2.43 -16.03 -41.99
CA LYS A 606 -2.61 -17.12 -42.97
C LYS A 606 -3.56 -16.70 -44.10
N GLY A 607 -4.68 -16.09 -43.76
CA GLY A 607 -5.66 -15.59 -44.73
C GLY A 607 -5.07 -14.55 -45.70
N ILE A 608 -4.27 -13.61 -45.18
CA ILE A 608 -3.60 -12.57 -45.98
C ILE A 608 -2.57 -13.19 -46.92
N LEU A 609 -1.69 -14.06 -46.41
CA LEU A 609 -0.65 -14.71 -47.22
C LEU A 609 -1.23 -15.61 -48.30
N ASN A 610 -2.25 -16.41 -47.99
CA ASN A 610 -2.91 -17.26 -48.99
C ASN A 610 -3.50 -16.45 -50.14
N LYS A 611 -4.20 -15.33 -49.83
CA LYS A 611 -4.74 -14.43 -50.86
C LYS A 611 -3.63 -13.78 -51.70
N HIS A 612 -2.52 -13.38 -51.08
CA HIS A 612 -1.38 -12.77 -51.77
C HIS A 612 -0.67 -13.75 -52.70
N LEU A 613 -0.43 -14.98 -52.22
CA LEU A 613 0.23 -16.03 -53.01
C LEU A 613 -0.65 -16.54 -54.16
N ALA A 614 -1.98 -16.53 -53.99
CA ALA A 614 -2.90 -16.89 -55.06
C ALA A 614 -2.89 -15.88 -56.22
N ARG A 615 -2.65 -14.59 -55.95
CA ARG A 615 -2.57 -13.53 -56.98
C ARG A 615 -1.26 -13.52 -57.78
N LYS A 616 -0.24 -14.23 -57.31
CA LYS A 616 1.07 -14.36 -57.95
C LYS A 616 1.22 -15.65 -58.77
N LYS A 617 0.24 -16.53 -58.73
CA LYS A 617 0.09 -17.63 -59.69
C LYS A 617 -0.62 -17.09 -60.92
#